data_AF-A0A7X6Y1W0-F1
#
_entry.id   AF-A0A7X6Y1W0-F1
#
_cell.length_a   1.000
_cell.length_b   1.000
_cell.length_c   1.000
_cell.angle_alpha   90.00
_cell.angle_beta   90.00
_cell.angle_gamma   90.00
#
_symmetry.space_group_name_H-M   'P 1'
#
loop_
_entity.id
_entity.type
_entity.pdbx_description
1 polymer ?
#
loop_
_entity_poly.entity_id
_entity_poly.type
_entity_poly.pdbx_seq_one_letter_code
_entity_poly.pdbx_strand_id
1 'polypeptide(L)'
;QGMINEIANIRILREKFKNRRRRIIFNNDGDDARYGCKKATPDELLSQRTYPLVGTQVDSIFYSTGGVGFGVFNHRTVIGQVNTNREGSFINNVTGEFIEQGTDPLIIMVDFCNNHNIEIFW
;
A
#
# COMPACT_ATOMS: atom_id res chain seq x y z
N GLN A 1 -43.04 18.38 -4.22
CA GLN A 1 -42.29 18.99 -5.34
C GLN A 1 -40.77 19.02 -5.13
N GLY A 2 -40.24 19.41 -3.95
CA GLY A 2 -38.79 19.53 -3.73
C GLY A 2 -37.96 18.25 -3.92
N MET A 3 -38.41 17.12 -3.35
CA MET A 3 -37.66 15.85 -3.40
C MET A 3 -37.57 15.23 -4.81
N ILE A 4 -38.59 15.42 -5.65
CA ILE A 4 -38.59 14.94 -7.05
C ILE A 4 -37.55 15.72 -7.88
N ASN A 5 -37.45 17.03 -7.66
CA ASN A 5 -36.48 17.89 -8.34
C ASN A 5 -35.05 17.55 -7.92
N GLU A 6 -34.83 17.20 -6.66
CA GLU A 6 -33.52 16.79 -6.13
C GLU A 6 -33.03 15.49 -6.75
N ILE A 7 -33.90 14.48 -6.87
CA ILE A 7 -33.58 13.20 -7.52
C ILE A 7 -33.23 13.41 -9.00
N ALA A 8 -33.98 14.25 -9.71
CA ALA A 8 -33.71 14.59 -11.10
C ALA A 8 -32.34 15.26 -11.25
N ASN A 9 -31.99 16.20 -10.36
CA ASN A 9 -30.70 16.86 -10.35
C ASN A 9 -29.54 15.88 -10.09
N ILE A 10 -29.69 14.95 -9.14
CA ILE A 10 -28.67 13.93 -8.87
C ILE A 10 -28.43 13.04 -10.11
N ARG A 11 -29.49 12.67 -10.85
CA ARG A 11 -29.37 11.86 -12.08
C ARG A 11 -28.58 12.61 -13.16
N ILE A 12 -28.87 13.90 -13.37
CA ILE A 12 -28.13 14.75 -14.31
C ILE A 12 -26.64 14.84 -13.92
N LEU A 13 -26.35 15.05 -12.64
CA LEU A 13 -24.97 15.11 -12.16
C LEU A 13 -24.23 13.77 -12.33
N ARG A 14 -24.89 12.63 -12.05
CA ARG A 14 -24.31 11.31 -12.28
C ARG A 14 -23.95 11.09 -13.74
N GLU A 15 -24.87 11.39 -14.66
CA GLU A 15 -24.61 11.27 -16.10
C GLU A 15 -23.48 12.18 -16.56
N LYS A 16 -23.46 13.45 -16.10
CA LYS A 16 -22.40 14.41 -16.43
C LYS A 16 -21.01 13.94 -15.98
N PHE A 17 -20.92 13.28 -14.83
CA PHE A 17 -19.63 12.93 -14.21
C PHE A 17 -19.30 11.43 -14.21
N LYS A 18 -20.09 10.58 -14.88
CA LYS A 18 -19.85 9.12 -14.89
C LYS A 18 -18.49 8.75 -15.45
N ASN A 19 -18.06 9.44 -16.51
CA ASN A 19 -16.77 9.20 -17.18
C ASN A 19 -15.62 10.07 -16.63
N ARG A 20 -15.86 10.88 -15.58
CA ARG A 20 -14.79 11.68 -14.97
C ARG A 20 -13.74 10.73 -14.36
N ARG A 21 -12.48 10.86 -14.78
CA ARG A 21 -11.36 10.18 -14.13
C ARG A 21 -11.29 10.65 -12.67
N ARG A 22 -11.51 9.72 -11.75
CA ARG A 22 -11.33 9.93 -10.31
C ARG A 22 -9.98 9.36 -9.94
N ARG A 23 -9.19 10.12 -9.21
CA ARG A 23 -7.92 9.67 -8.64
C ARG A 23 -8.24 8.79 -7.43
N ILE A 24 -7.44 7.76 -7.21
CA ILE A 24 -7.69 6.75 -6.18
C ILE A 24 -6.50 6.74 -5.24
N ILE A 25 -6.80 6.90 -3.95
CA ILE A 25 -5.86 6.62 -2.87
C ILE A 25 -6.01 5.14 -2.53
N PHE A 26 -4.91 4.39 -2.64
CA PHE A 26 -4.86 2.97 -2.32
C PHE A 26 -4.17 2.74 -0.97
N ASN A 27 -4.86 2.10 -0.02
CA ASN A 27 -4.26 1.72 1.25
C ASN A 27 -3.64 0.33 1.14
N ASN A 28 -2.37 0.22 1.53
CA ASN A 28 -1.64 -1.02 1.65
C ASN A 28 -1.19 -1.21 3.12
N ASP A 29 -1.74 -2.20 3.81
CA ASP A 29 -1.49 -2.47 5.23
C ASP A 29 -0.08 -3.06 5.53
N GLY A 30 0.77 -3.22 4.51
CA GLY A 30 2.13 -3.76 4.67
C GLY A 30 2.18 -5.25 4.97
N ASP A 31 1.08 -5.95 4.71
CA ASP A 31 0.97 -7.41 4.86
C ASP A 31 1.82 -8.17 3.82
N ASP A 32 2.29 -7.48 2.78
CA ASP A 32 3.10 -8.05 1.71
C ASP A 32 4.35 -8.75 2.23
N ALA A 33 5.18 -8.03 3.00
CA ALA A 33 6.42 -8.55 3.56
C ALA A 33 6.17 -9.47 4.77
N ARG A 34 5.05 -9.31 5.47
CA ARG A 34 4.74 -10.09 6.69
C ARG A 34 4.17 -11.47 6.40
N TYR A 35 3.33 -11.56 5.36
CA TYR A 35 2.51 -12.74 5.10
C TYR A 35 2.56 -13.21 3.63
N GLY A 36 2.63 -12.26 2.68
CA GLY A 36 2.48 -12.55 1.25
C GLY A 36 3.74 -13.10 0.59
N CYS A 37 4.89 -12.53 0.90
CA CYS A 37 6.17 -12.92 0.30
C CYS A 37 6.68 -14.24 0.88
N LYS A 38 7.25 -15.09 0.03
CA LYS A 38 8.03 -16.27 0.42
C LYS A 38 9.53 -16.05 0.31
N LYS A 39 9.97 -15.08 -0.49
CA LYS A 39 11.37 -14.67 -0.62
C LYS A 39 11.48 -13.15 -0.46
N ALA A 40 12.55 -12.71 0.20
CA ALA A 40 12.90 -11.30 0.30
C ALA A 40 13.46 -10.77 -1.03
N THR A 41 12.59 -10.54 -2.02
CA THR A 41 12.97 -9.86 -3.27
C THR A 41 12.00 -8.71 -3.57
N PRO A 42 12.47 -7.59 -4.14
CA PRO A 42 11.59 -6.48 -4.53
C PRO A 42 10.45 -6.92 -5.44
N ASP A 43 10.73 -7.82 -6.38
CA ASP A 43 9.74 -8.32 -7.33
C ASP A 43 8.59 -9.08 -6.65
N GLU A 44 8.92 -9.94 -5.69
CA GLU A 44 7.92 -10.68 -4.93
C GLU A 44 7.09 -9.76 -4.01
N LEU A 45 7.71 -8.73 -3.43
CA LEU A 45 7.01 -7.71 -2.63
C LEU A 45 6.03 -6.91 -3.48
N LEU A 46 6.50 -6.36 -4.61
CA LEU A 46 5.73 -5.47 -5.46
C LEU A 46 4.63 -6.23 -6.22
N SER A 47 4.86 -7.49 -6.58
CA SER A 47 3.86 -8.32 -7.26
C SER A 47 2.65 -8.67 -6.40
N GLN A 48 2.74 -8.59 -5.07
CA GLN A 48 1.59 -8.87 -4.19
C GLN A 48 0.40 -7.96 -4.48
N ARG A 49 0.65 -6.65 -4.61
CA ARG A 49 -0.42 -5.67 -4.87
C ARG A 49 -0.01 -4.34 -5.51
N THR A 50 1.27 -4.10 -5.77
CA THR A 50 1.76 -2.78 -6.18
C THR A 50 1.99 -2.69 -7.70
N TYR A 51 2.60 -3.71 -8.33
CA TYR A 51 2.79 -3.74 -9.78
C TYR A 51 1.50 -3.53 -10.59
N PRO A 52 0.37 -4.18 -10.25
CA PRO A 52 -0.86 -4.03 -11.03
C PRO A 52 -1.47 -2.62 -10.99
N LEU A 53 -0.97 -1.74 -10.11
CA LEU A 53 -1.48 -0.36 -9.97
C LEU A 53 -0.89 0.59 -11.01
N VAL A 54 0.22 0.23 -11.66
CA VAL A 54 0.85 1.07 -12.68
C VAL A 54 -0.10 1.28 -13.85
N GLY A 55 -0.26 2.54 -14.26
CA GLY A 55 -1.17 2.92 -15.35
C GLY A 55 -2.65 2.92 -14.98
N THR A 56 -3.02 2.54 -13.76
CA THR A 56 -4.41 2.60 -13.28
C THR A 56 -4.81 4.02 -12.87
N GLN A 57 -5.97 4.17 -12.21
CA GLN A 57 -6.42 5.42 -11.62
C GLN A 57 -5.80 5.71 -10.25
N VAL A 58 -5.09 4.74 -9.66
CA VAL A 58 -4.34 4.95 -8.42
C VAL A 58 -3.20 5.92 -8.67
N ASP A 59 -3.10 6.93 -7.82
CA ASP A 59 -2.06 7.94 -7.88
C ASP A 59 -1.37 8.21 -6.56
N SER A 60 -1.98 7.81 -5.45
CA SER A 60 -1.35 7.85 -4.13
C SER A 60 -1.51 6.50 -3.43
N ILE A 61 -0.46 6.04 -2.77
CA ILE A 61 -0.46 4.84 -1.93
C ILE A 61 -0.20 5.24 -0.49
N PHE A 62 -1.02 4.77 0.42
CA PHE A 62 -0.77 4.85 1.86
C PHE A 62 -0.22 3.50 2.28
N TYR A 63 1.07 3.43 2.53
CA TYR A 63 1.76 2.21 2.88
C TYR A 63 1.98 2.16 4.39
N SER A 64 1.35 1.22 5.08
CA SER A 64 1.55 1.04 6.51
C SER A 64 2.67 0.04 6.75
N THR A 65 3.62 0.36 7.62
CA THR A 65 4.54 -0.65 8.18
C THR A 65 4.27 -0.91 9.65
N GLY A 66 3.13 -0.45 10.18
CA GLY A 66 2.71 -0.73 11.55
C GLY A 66 1.98 -2.07 11.66
N GLY A 67 1.08 -2.19 12.64
CA GLY A 67 0.08 -3.28 12.66
C GLY A 67 0.48 -4.53 13.44
N VAL A 68 1.56 -4.49 14.21
CA VAL A 68 2.00 -5.58 15.11
C VAL A 68 2.05 -5.17 16.58
N GLY A 69 1.93 -3.88 16.87
CA GLY A 69 1.93 -3.33 18.22
C GLY A 69 2.36 -1.87 18.21
N PHE A 70 2.15 -1.16 19.32
CA PHE A 70 2.64 0.22 19.46
C PHE A 70 4.17 0.22 19.51
N GLY A 71 4.81 1.00 18.64
CA GLY A 71 6.27 1.07 18.55
C GLY A 71 6.95 -0.13 17.89
N VAL A 72 6.18 -1.02 17.23
CA VAL A 72 6.72 -2.18 16.50
C VAL A 72 6.44 -2.03 15.00
N PHE A 73 7.47 -2.16 14.18
CA PHE A 73 7.43 -1.82 12.76
C PHE A 73 7.99 -2.91 11.84
N ASN A 74 7.52 -2.94 10.59
CA ASN A 74 7.98 -3.83 9.52
C ASN A 74 8.85 -3.11 8.48
N HIS A 75 9.70 -2.18 8.93
CA HIS A 75 10.75 -1.53 8.16
C HIS A 75 11.96 -1.28 9.09
N ARG A 76 13.12 -0.92 8.55
CA ARG A 76 14.31 -0.63 9.36
C ARG A 76 14.10 0.70 10.10
N THR A 77 14.21 0.66 11.42
CA THR A 77 14.12 1.87 12.25
C THR A 77 15.00 1.79 13.49
N VAL A 78 15.34 2.94 14.05
CA VAL A 78 16.09 3.08 15.31
C VAL A 78 15.22 3.65 16.45
N ILE A 79 13.98 4.06 16.17
CA ILE A 79 13.06 4.69 17.14
C ILE A 79 11.99 3.74 17.68
N GLY A 80 12.05 2.46 17.31
CA GLY A 80 11.12 1.42 17.75
C GLY A 80 11.69 0.03 17.53
N GLN A 81 10.89 -1.00 17.81
CA GLN A 81 11.26 -2.38 17.59
C GLN A 81 10.96 -2.78 16.14
N VAL A 82 11.90 -3.45 15.50
CA VAL A 82 11.67 -4.07 14.19
C VAL A 82 11.09 -5.47 14.40
N ASN A 83 9.98 -5.77 13.74
CA ASN A 83 9.37 -7.10 13.77
C ASN A 83 10.01 -8.02 12.72
N THR A 84 10.94 -8.85 13.18
CA THR A 84 11.53 -9.94 12.40
C THR A 84 11.04 -11.32 12.85
N ASN A 85 9.98 -11.40 13.64
CA ASN A 85 9.45 -12.66 14.14
C ASN A 85 8.98 -13.55 12.98
N ARG A 86 9.26 -14.86 13.07
CA ARG A 86 8.85 -15.91 12.13
C ARG A 86 8.02 -17.03 12.78
N GLU A 87 7.48 -16.78 13.95
CA GLU A 87 6.63 -17.74 14.64
C GLU A 87 5.15 -17.57 14.28
N GLY A 88 4.40 -18.66 14.37
CA GLY A 88 2.95 -18.68 14.15
C GLY A 88 2.56 -18.09 12.80
N SER A 89 1.65 -17.10 12.81
CA SER A 89 1.17 -16.44 11.60
C SER A 89 2.25 -15.66 10.84
N PHE A 90 3.41 -15.38 11.46
CA PHE A 90 4.50 -14.64 10.83
C PHE A 90 5.55 -15.55 10.15
N ILE A 91 5.27 -16.84 9.96
CA ILE A 91 6.24 -17.78 9.36
C ILE A 91 6.84 -17.32 8.03
N ASN A 92 6.11 -16.51 7.27
CA ASN A 92 6.54 -15.93 5.99
C ASN A 92 7.09 -14.50 6.11
N ASN A 93 7.35 -13.99 7.31
CA ASN A 93 7.82 -12.61 7.48
C ASN A 93 9.25 -12.46 6.92
N VAL A 94 9.38 -11.78 5.80
CA VAL A 94 10.66 -11.54 5.11
C VAL A 94 11.29 -10.19 5.45
N THR A 95 10.72 -9.42 6.38
CA THR A 95 11.24 -8.10 6.79
C THR A 95 12.70 -8.17 7.23
N GLY A 96 13.06 -9.18 8.04
CA GLY A 96 14.45 -9.36 8.52
C GLY A 96 15.43 -9.61 7.38
N GLU A 97 15.07 -10.46 6.41
CA GLU A 97 15.91 -10.77 5.26
C GLU A 97 16.12 -9.55 4.35
N PHE A 98 15.10 -8.72 4.13
CA PHE A 98 15.28 -7.45 3.40
C PHE A 98 16.27 -6.52 4.12
N ILE A 99 16.20 -6.48 5.45
CA ILE A 99 17.10 -5.67 6.28
C ILE A 99 18.54 -6.17 6.19
N GLU A 100 18.77 -7.48 6.17
CA GLU A 100 20.10 -8.07 5.98
C GLU A 100 20.68 -7.74 4.60
N GLN A 101 19.83 -7.59 3.58
CA GLN A 101 20.23 -7.17 2.22
C GLN A 101 20.53 -5.66 2.09
N GLY A 102 20.44 -4.88 3.17
CA GLY A 102 20.69 -3.44 3.14
C GLY A 102 19.49 -2.59 2.75
N THR A 103 18.31 -3.19 2.53
CA THR A 103 17.06 -2.48 2.20
C THR A 103 15.97 -2.74 3.26
N ASP A 104 14.73 -2.36 3.02
CA ASP A 104 13.54 -2.79 3.75
C ASP A 104 12.28 -2.62 2.86
N PRO A 105 11.10 -3.14 3.27
CA PRO A 105 9.88 -3.01 2.48
C PRO A 105 9.46 -1.56 2.18
N LEU A 106 9.72 -0.61 3.10
CA LEU A 106 9.38 0.80 2.90
C LEU A 106 10.25 1.44 1.82
N ILE A 107 11.57 1.23 1.86
CA ILE A 107 12.50 1.74 0.84
C ILE A 107 12.10 1.20 -0.54
N ILE A 108 11.83 -0.11 -0.65
CA ILE A 108 11.42 -0.73 -1.92
C ILE A 108 10.13 -0.07 -2.45
N MET A 109 9.13 0.15 -1.60
CA MET A 109 7.88 0.79 -1.98
C MET A 109 8.08 2.25 -2.40
N VAL A 110 8.91 3.00 -1.67
CA VAL A 110 9.24 4.41 -1.98
C VAL A 110 9.95 4.51 -3.33
N ASP A 111 10.99 3.70 -3.55
CA ASP A 111 11.74 3.68 -4.81
C ASP A 111 10.84 3.33 -5.99
N PHE A 112 9.99 2.31 -5.82
CA PHE A 112 9.03 1.94 -6.86
C PHE A 112 8.06 3.09 -7.17
N CYS A 113 7.42 3.67 -6.15
CA CYS A 113 6.44 4.73 -6.35
C CYS A 113 7.06 5.97 -7.02
N ASN A 114 8.26 6.37 -6.61
CA ASN A 114 9.02 7.46 -7.22
C ASN A 114 9.31 7.20 -8.71
N ASN A 115 9.70 5.98 -9.07
CA ASN A 115 10.00 5.60 -10.46
C ASN A 115 8.74 5.53 -11.36
N HIS A 116 7.54 5.44 -10.76
CA HIS A 116 6.27 5.26 -11.48
C HIS A 116 5.31 6.45 -11.39
N ASN A 117 5.75 7.59 -10.84
CA ASN A 117 4.93 8.79 -10.60
C ASN A 117 3.67 8.49 -9.77
N ILE A 118 3.84 7.67 -8.73
CA ILE A 118 2.84 7.39 -7.71
C ILE A 118 3.30 8.10 -6.43
N GLU A 119 2.44 8.91 -5.83
CA GLU A 119 2.70 9.52 -4.53
C GLU A 119 2.62 8.44 -3.44
N ILE A 120 3.48 8.51 -2.43
CA ILE A 120 3.47 7.56 -1.32
C ILE A 120 3.46 8.28 0.02
N PHE A 121 2.60 7.81 0.91
CA PHE A 121 2.52 8.19 2.31
C PHE A 121 2.82 6.96 3.17
N TRP A 122 3.42 7.20 4.32
CA TRP A 122 3.80 6.18 5.28
C TRP A 122 3.53 6.68 6.70
#